data_AF-A0A929LBF0-F1
#
_entry.id   AF-A0A929LBF0-F1
#
_cell.length_a   1.000
_cell.length_b   1.000
_cell.length_c   1.000
_cell.angle_alpha   90.00
_cell.angle_beta   90.00
_cell.angle_gamma   90.00
#
_symmetry.space_group_name_H-M   'P 1'
#
loop_
_entity.id
_entity.type
_entity.pdbx_description
1 polymer ?
#
loop_
_entity_poly.entity_id
_entity_poly.type
_entity_poly.pdbx_seq_one_letter_code
_entity_poly.pdbx_strand_id
1 'polypeptide(L)'
;MPSNLFTLCGTDHNESHQKIKPGKTKGSEDFKLPKRAMPYRDAAFMGIMRWTLLERLKQANPDLEVVNTYGYLTKNKRIELNLAKEHYNDAHCIAGNLNAKPLKQCLYLKKIRRHNRQIHQFNFIKGHKRKRNQTDHMVGGSCLFDQVKFQRQECFMTGRRKSGSFVLKT
;
A
#
# COMPACT_ATOMS: atom_id res chain seq x y z
N MET A 1 0.81 -21.99 8.18
CA MET A 1 0.23 -22.78 9.29
C MET A 1 -0.10 -21.85 10.45
N PRO A 2 -1.33 -21.87 11.00
CA PRO A 2 -1.68 -21.00 12.11
C PRO A 2 -0.92 -21.43 13.38
N SER A 3 -0.43 -20.45 14.15
CA SER A 3 0.43 -20.67 15.31
C SER A 3 -0.19 -21.54 16.41
N ASN A 4 -1.52 -21.57 16.47
CA ASN A 4 -2.29 -22.36 17.42
C ASN A 4 -2.33 -23.86 17.07
N LEU A 5 -1.86 -24.28 15.89
CA LEU A 5 -1.72 -25.69 15.53
C LEU A 5 -0.42 -26.29 16.09
N PHE A 6 0.59 -25.45 16.35
CA PHE A 6 1.84 -25.87 16.97
C PHE A 6 1.78 -25.95 18.50
N THR A 7 0.81 -25.25 19.11
CA THR A 7 0.71 -25.08 20.58
C THR A 7 -0.44 -25.84 21.22
N LEU A 8 -1.40 -26.33 20.42
CA LEU A 8 -2.57 -27.06 20.90
C LEU A 8 -2.58 -28.45 20.29
N CYS A 9 -3.00 -29.47 21.05
CA CYS A 9 -3.26 -30.77 20.46
C CYS A 9 -4.49 -30.70 19.53
N GLY A 10 -4.67 -31.68 18.65
CA GLY A 10 -5.72 -31.64 17.61
C GLY A 10 -7.14 -31.48 18.16
N THR A 11 -7.41 -31.98 19.36
CA THR A 11 -8.69 -31.82 20.07
C THR A 11 -8.89 -30.38 20.55
N ASP A 12 -7.88 -29.80 21.21
CA ASP A 12 -7.91 -28.42 21.71
C ASP A 12 -7.98 -27.40 20.56
N HIS A 13 -7.32 -27.70 19.44
CA HIS A 13 -7.43 -26.90 18.22
C HIS A 13 -8.86 -26.89 17.68
N ASN A 14 -9.52 -28.05 17.61
CA ASN A 14 -10.90 -28.17 17.12
C ASN A 14 -11.91 -27.49 18.05
N GLU A 15 -11.74 -27.60 19.37
CA GLU A 15 -12.57 -26.88 20.36
C GLU A 15 -12.44 -25.35 20.23
N SER A 16 -11.26 -24.85 19.89
CA SER A 16 -11.04 -23.41 19.66
C SER A 16 -11.88 -22.85 18.51
N HIS A 17 -12.13 -23.65 17.46
CA HIS A 17 -13.02 -23.26 16.35
C HIS A 17 -14.50 -23.37 16.73
N GLN A 18 -14.86 -24.25 17.67
CA GLN A 18 -16.25 -24.43 18.11
C GLN A 18 -16.72 -23.34 19.08
N LYS A 19 -15.84 -22.83 19.97
CA LYS A 19 -16.15 -21.73 20.91
C LYS A 19 -16.48 -20.38 20.25
N ILE A 20 -16.21 -20.22 18.95
CA ILE A 20 -16.52 -19.00 18.17
C ILE A 20 -17.94 -19.04 17.57
N LYS A 21 -18.63 -20.19 17.63
CA LYS A 21 -20.04 -20.27 17.24
C LYS A 21 -20.92 -19.69 18.36
N PRO A 22 -21.90 -18.80 18.05
CA PRO A 22 -22.78 -18.24 19.06
C PRO A 22 -23.62 -19.38 19.68
N GLY A 23 -23.55 -19.55 21.01
CA GLY A 23 -24.46 -20.41 21.76
C GLY A 23 -23.92 -21.74 22.30
N LYS A 24 -22.60 -21.99 22.36
CA LYS A 24 -22.06 -23.17 23.08
C LYS A 24 -21.08 -22.81 24.21
N THR A 25 -21.18 -23.59 25.27
CA THR A 25 -20.71 -23.40 26.64
C THR A 25 -19.20 -23.17 26.78
N LYS A 26 -18.86 -22.36 27.79
CA LYS A 26 -17.50 -22.08 28.26
C LYS A 26 -16.75 -23.40 28.46
N GLY A 27 -15.60 -23.55 27.82
CA GLY A 27 -14.65 -24.60 28.23
C GLY A 27 -14.10 -24.28 29.61
N SER A 28 -13.38 -25.25 30.21
CA SER A 28 -12.79 -25.16 31.55
C SER A 28 -12.17 -23.77 31.82
N GLU A 29 -12.42 -23.24 33.01
CA GLU A 29 -12.02 -21.89 33.42
C GLU A 29 -10.51 -21.64 33.30
N ASP A 30 -9.72 -22.72 33.24
CA ASP A 30 -8.26 -22.70 33.16
C ASP A 30 -7.69 -22.68 31.73
N PHE A 31 -8.51 -22.87 30.69
CA PHE A 31 -8.01 -22.90 29.31
C PHE A 31 -7.98 -21.51 28.67
N LYS A 32 -6.83 -20.84 28.78
CA LYS A 32 -6.55 -19.59 28.05
C LYS A 32 -6.14 -19.89 26.61
N LEU A 33 -7.01 -19.55 25.65
CA LEU A 33 -6.67 -19.63 24.24
C LEU A 33 -5.40 -18.83 23.96
N PRO A 34 -4.37 -19.42 23.32
CA PRO A 34 -3.20 -18.66 22.91
C PRO A 34 -3.61 -17.55 21.95
N LYS A 35 -3.04 -16.36 22.12
CA LYS A 35 -3.30 -15.22 21.24
C LYS A 35 -3.02 -15.66 19.80
N ARG A 36 -4.01 -15.49 18.92
CA ARG A 36 -3.86 -15.78 17.49
C ARG A 36 -2.65 -15.01 16.96
N ALA A 37 -1.73 -15.69 16.28
CA ALA A 37 -0.62 -15.00 15.63
C ALA A 37 -1.11 -13.92 14.67
N MET A 38 -0.30 -12.88 14.51
CA MET A 38 -0.62 -11.81 13.59
C MET A 38 -0.83 -12.37 12.18
N PRO A 39 -1.86 -11.91 11.45
CA PRO A 39 -2.14 -12.40 10.11
C PRO A 39 -1.04 -11.96 9.13
N TYR A 40 -0.54 -12.88 8.31
CA TYR A 40 0.46 -12.61 7.28
C TYR A 40 -0.11 -11.99 5.98
N ARG A 41 -1.33 -11.44 6.04
CA ARG A 41 -2.03 -10.88 4.88
C ARG A 41 -1.20 -9.81 4.16
N ASP A 42 -0.50 -8.96 4.91
CA ASP A 42 0.30 -7.88 4.34
C ASP A 42 1.55 -8.44 3.65
N ALA A 43 2.21 -9.43 4.26
CA ALA A 43 3.36 -10.10 3.67
C ALA A 43 2.99 -10.87 2.39
N ALA A 44 1.86 -11.60 2.43
CA ALA A 44 1.34 -12.31 1.26
C ALA A 44 0.99 -11.35 0.12
N PHE A 45 0.31 -10.24 0.44
CA PHE A 45 0.00 -9.19 -0.53
C PHE A 45 1.28 -8.62 -1.17
N MET A 46 2.29 -8.27 -0.37
CA MET A 46 3.56 -7.75 -0.88
C MET A 46 4.31 -8.77 -1.74
N GLY A 47 4.23 -10.06 -1.40
CA GLY A 47 4.79 -11.16 -2.20
C GLY A 47 4.14 -11.25 -3.58
N ILE A 48 2.81 -11.30 -3.64
CA ILE A 48 2.04 -11.34 -4.89
C ILE A 48 2.35 -10.10 -5.74
N MET A 49 2.25 -8.91 -5.15
CA MET A 49 2.50 -7.65 -5.85
C MET A 49 3.90 -7.59 -6.46
N ARG A 50 4.93 -8.07 -5.75
CA ARG A 50 6.31 -8.10 -6.26
C ARG A 50 6.43 -8.95 -7.51
N TRP A 51 5.89 -10.17 -7.49
CA TRP A 51 5.96 -11.09 -8.62
C TRP A 51 5.15 -10.60 -9.82
N THR A 52 3.91 -10.16 -9.59
CA THR A 52 3.07 -9.61 -10.66
C THR A 52 3.71 -8.39 -11.33
N LEU A 53 4.37 -7.51 -10.56
CA LEU A 53 5.08 -6.36 -11.13
C LEU A 53 6.26 -6.80 -12.00
N LEU A 54 7.07 -7.74 -11.51
CA LEU A 54 8.23 -8.25 -12.23
C LEU A 54 7.83 -8.89 -13.56
N GLU A 55 6.81 -9.73 -13.55
CA GLU A 55 6.29 -10.39 -14.76
C GLU A 55 5.78 -9.38 -15.79
N ARG A 56 4.99 -8.39 -15.35
CA ARG A 56 4.50 -7.34 -16.23
C ARG A 56 5.62 -6.51 -16.85
N LEU A 57 6.67 -6.21 -16.09
CA LEU A 57 7.83 -5.47 -16.60
C LEU A 57 8.58 -6.27 -17.67
N LYS A 58 8.77 -7.59 -17.45
CA LYS A 58 9.36 -8.49 -18.44
C LYS A 58 8.53 -8.56 -19.72
N GLN A 59 7.21 -8.69 -19.59
CA GLN A 59 6.30 -8.74 -20.75
C GLN A 59 6.26 -7.43 -21.54
N ALA A 60 6.31 -6.29 -20.85
CA ALA A 60 6.28 -4.98 -21.50
C ALA A 60 7.61 -4.60 -22.15
N ASN A 61 8.73 -5.22 -21.74
CA ASN A 61 10.07 -4.90 -22.22
C ASN A 61 10.85 -6.19 -22.51
N PRO A 62 10.47 -6.95 -23.56
CA PRO A 62 11.09 -8.25 -23.85
C PRO A 62 12.58 -8.15 -24.18
N ASP A 63 13.03 -7.01 -24.70
CA ASP A 63 14.43 -6.77 -25.09
C ASP A 63 15.33 -6.37 -23.91
N LEU A 64 14.74 -6.09 -22.73
CA LEU A 64 15.48 -5.66 -21.55
C LEU A 64 15.58 -6.79 -20.52
N GLU A 65 16.76 -6.96 -19.95
CA GLU A 65 16.94 -7.84 -18.81
C GLU A 65 16.30 -7.22 -17.56
N VAL A 66 15.22 -7.84 -17.05
CA VAL A 66 14.54 -7.39 -15.83
C VAL A 66 14.76 -8.41 -14.71
N VAL A 67 15.49 -7.99 -13.67
CA VAL A 67 15.85 -8.83 -12.53
C VAL A 67 15.39 -8.19 -11.23
N ASN A 68 15.01 -9.00 -10.25
CA ASN A 68 14.74 -8.56 -8.88
C ASN A 68 16.01 -8.65 -8.02
N THR A 69 16.13 -7.76 -7.05
CA THR A 69 17.24 -7.79 -6.08
C THR A 69 16.72 -7.74 -4.65
N TYR A 70 17.63 -7.97 -3.71
CA TYR A 70 17.32 -8.01 -2.29
C TYR A 70 17.83 -6.76 -1.58
N GLY A 71 17.05 -6.29 -0.60
CA GLY A 71 17.39 -5.08 0.16
C GLY A 71 18.69 -5.21 0.95
N TYR A 72 19.08 -6.41 1.37
CA TYR A 72 20.35 -6.61 2.08
C TYR A 72 21.56 -6.40 1.16
N LEU A 73 21.48 -6.79 -0.11
CA LEU A 73 22.54 -6.54 -1.10
C LEU A 73 22.70 -5.03 -1.36
N THR A 74 21.57 -4.33 -1.50
CA THR A 74 21.55 -2.88 -1.67
C THR A 74 22.15 -2.18 -0.45
N LYS A 75 21.75 -2.62 0.75
CA LYS A 75 22.30 -2.11 2.03
C LYS A 75 23.81 -2.34 2.11
N ASN A 76 24.30 -3.52 1.73
CA ASN A 76 25.72 -3.85 1.80
C ASN A 76 26.55 -2.91 0.90
N LYS A 77 26.18 -2.80 -0.38
CA LYS A 77 26.83 -1.87 -1.32
C LYS A 77 26.81 -0.43 -0.82
N ARG A 78 25.69 0.00 -0.24
CA ARG A 78 25.55 1.34 0.31
C ARG A 78 26.54 1.61 1.45
N ILE A 79 26.80 0.61 2.31
CA ILE A 79 27.79 0.70 3.39
C ILE A 79 29.20 0.73 2.81
N GLU A 80 29.51 -0.13 1.85
CA GLU A 80 30.82 -0.17 1.16
C GLU A 80 31.16 1.18 0.50
N LEU A 81 30.16 1.86 -0.06
CA LEU A 81 30.30 3.18 -0.69
C LEU A 81 30.15 4.36 0.29
N ASN A 82 29.94 4.09 1.58
CA ASN A 82 29.70 5.09 2.62
C ASN A 82 28.56 6.09 2.30
N LEU A 83 27.49 5.60 1.68
CA LEU A 83 26.34 6.40 1.26
C LEU A 83 25.25 6.43 2.34
N ALA A 84 24.59 7.58 2.50
CA ALA A 84 23.44 7.72 3.39
C ALA A 84 22.21 6.96 2.85
N LYS A 85 21.33 6.52 3.76
CA LYS A 85 20.07 5.84 3.40
C LYS A 85 19.11 6.83 2.74
N GLU A 86 19.09 6.80 1.41
CA GLU A 86 18.21 7.61 0.57
C GLU A 86 17.72 6.79 -0.62
N HIS A 87 16.51 7.09 -1.12
CA HIS A 87 15.92 6.33 -2.23
C HIS A 87 16.75 6.38 -3.53
N TYR A 88 17.36 7.53 -3.82
CA TYR A 88 18.20 7.68 -5.01
C TYR A 88 19.55 6.95 -4.86
N ASN A 89 20.12 6.91 -3.65
CA ASN A 89 21.33 6.13 -3.36
C ASN A 89 21.05 4.62 -3.46
N ASP A 90 19.91 4.17 -2.96
CA ASP A 90 19.48 2.78 -3.09
C ASP A 90 19.32 2.42 -4.60
N ALA A 91 18.72 3.30 -5.41
CA ALA A 91 18.62 3.11 -6.86
C ALA A 91 20.00 3.08 -7.56
N HIS A 92 20.92 3.96 -7.16
CA HIS A 92 22.30 3.97 -7.67
C HIS A 92 23.04 2.65 -7.36
N CYS A 93 22.89 2.14 -6.13
CA CYS A 93 23.47 0.85 -5.73
C CYS A 93 22.89 -0.34 -6.52
N ILE A 94 21.59 -0.26 -6.87
CA ILE A 94 20.90 -1.28 -7.68
C ILE A 94 21.35 -1.22 -9.14
N ALA A 95 21.52 -0.02 -9.71
CA ALA A 95 21.95 0.18 -11.10
C ALA A 95 23.35 -0.40 -11.37
N GLY A 96 24.19 -0.55 -10.34
CA GLY A 96 25.48 -1.24 -10.43
C GLY A 96 26.60 -0.46 -11.14
N ASN A 97 26.29 0.66 -11.80
CA ASN A 97 27.29 1.56 -12.37
C ASN A 97 27.85 2.53 -11.30
N LEU A 98 28.60 1.98 -10.36
CA LEU A 98 29.08 2.70 -9.16
C LEU A 98 30.12 3.79 -9.47
N ASN A 99 30.75 3.73 -10.64
CA ASN A 99 31.72 4.74 -11.08
C ASN A 99 31.05 5.97 -11.71
N ALA A 100 29.74 5.93 -11.94
CA ALA A 100 29.01 7.05 -12.53
C ALA A 100 28.97 8.23 -11.57
N LYS A 101 29.34 9.42 -12.07
CA LYS A 101 29.23 10.67 -11.30
C LYS A 101 27.76 10.98 -11.01
N PRO A 102 27.34 11.12 -9.75
CA PRO A 102 25.98 11.50 -9.43
C PRO A 102 25.71 12.93 -9.91
N LEU A 103 24.47 13.16 -10.37
CA LEU A 103 24.01 14.51 -10.67
C LEU A 103 23.97 15.33 -9.38
N LYS A 104 24.23 16.63 -9.48
CA LYS A 104 24.12 17.57 -8.34
C LYS A 104 22.69 17.74 -7.85
N GLN A 105 21.70 17.35 -8.66
CA GLN A 105 20.28 17.52 -8.40
C GLN A 105 19.57 16.16 -8.42
N CYS A 106 18.58 16.01 -7.55
CA CYS A 106 17.74 14.83 -7.45
C CYS A 106 16.29 15.19 -7.75
N LEU A 107 15.61 14.35 -8.54
CA LEU A 107 14.18 14.49 -8.81
C LEU A 107 13.39 13.86 -7.66
N TYR A 108 12.64 14.68 -6.93
CA TYR A 108 11.76 14.20 -5.86
C TYR A 108 10.32 14.05 -6.38
N LEU A 109 9.89 12.81 -6.55
CA LEU A 109 8.50 12.51 -6.92
C LEU A 109 7.70 12.10 -5.68
N LYS A 110 6.67 12.88 -5.35
CA LYS A 110 5.74 12.58 -4.27
C LYS A 110 4.43 12.05 -4.82
N LYS A 111 4.10 10.78 -4.52
CA LYS A 111 2.77 10.26 -4.81
C LYS A 111 1.75 10.81 -3.81
N ILE A 112 0.92 11.75 -4.27
CA ILE A 112 -0.19 12.28 -3.48
C ILE A 112 -1.34 11.27 -3.50
N ARG A 113 -2.00 11.12 -2.34
CA ARG A 113 -3.15 10.24 -2.18
C ARG A 113 -4.29 10.69 -3.10
N ARG A 114 -4.71 9.83 -4.03
CA ARG A 114 -5.82 10.09 -4.97
C ARG A 114 -7.21 9.77 -4.40
N HIS A 115 -7.29 8.80 -3.47
CA HIS A 115 -8.55 8.30 -2.92
C HIS A 115 -8.53 8.20 -1.40
N ASN A 116 -9.66 8.49 -0.75
CA ASN A 116 -9.85 8.29 0.68
C ASN A 116 -9.77 6.79 0.98
N ARG A 117 -9.08 6.42 2.06
CA ARG A 117 -8.94 5.01 2.48
C ARG A 117 -10.30 4.40 2.85
N GLN A 118 -11.22 5.23 3.34
CA GLN A 118 -12.58 4.85 3.66
C GLN A 118 -13.50 5.29 2.51
N ILE A 119 -14.26 4.33 1.95
CA ILE A 119 -15.15 4.55 0.80
C ILE A 119 -16.44 5.27 1.22
N HIS A 120 -17.00 4.94 2.38
CA HIS A 120 -18.27 5.48 2.88
C HIS A 120 -18.12 6.05 4.29
N GLN A 121 -18.86 7.11 4.60
CA GLN A 121 -18.98 7.65 5.95
C GLN A 121 -19.50 6.58 6.91
N PHE A 122 -19.08 6.67 8.18
CA PHE A 122 -19.50 5.73 9.21
C PHE A 122 -20.99 5.91 9.56
N ASN A 123 -21.41 7.16 9.72
CA ASN A 123 -22.78 7.52 10.06
C ASN A 123 -23.72 7.35 8.86
N PHE A 124 -24.94 6.91 9.15
CA PHE A 124 -26.01 6.77 8.17
C PHE A 124 -26.73 8.11 7.96
N ILE A 125 -27.18 8.34 6.72
CA ILE A 125 -28.16 9.39 6.42
C ILE A 125 -29.58 8.79 6.45
N LYS A 126 -30.61 9.64 6.36
CA LYS A 126 -32.03 9.24 6.34
C LYS A 126 -32.24 8.08 5.35
N GLY A 127 -32.98 7.05 5.80
CA GLY A 127 -33.21 5.83 5.02
C GLY A 127 -32.08 4.79 5.09
N HIS A 128 -31.27 4.80 6.16
CA HIS A 128 -30.19 3.83 6.41
C HIS A 128 -29.14 3.71 5.28
N LYS A 129 -28.94 4.78 4.51
CA LYS A 129 -27.95 4.83 3.44
C LYS A 129 -26.61 5.34 3.98
N ARG A 130 -25.49 4.74 3.57
CA ARG A 130 -24.16 5.29 3.86
C ARG A 130 -23.68 6.17 2.71
N LYS A 131 -23.38 7.43 3.00
CA LYS A 131 -22.88 8.39 2.02
C LYS A 131 -21.44 8.07 1.64
N ARG A 132 -21.08 8.21 0.36
CA ARG A 132 -19.68 8.08 -0.09
C ARG A 132 -18.82 9.21 0.50
N ASN A 133 -17.61 8.88 0.93
CA ASN A 133 -16.64 9.80 1.52
C ASN A 133 -15.94 10.73 0.52
N GLN A 134 -16.05 10.46 -0.78
CA GLN A 134 -15.41 11.23 -1.83
C GLN A 134 -16.26 11.20 -3.09
N THR A 135 -16.05 12.19 -3.96
CA THR A 135 -16.58 12.16 -5.33
C THR A 135 -15.82 11.12 -6.17
N ASP A 136 -16.31 10.85 -7.38
CA ASP A 136 -15.64 9.98 -8.34
C ASP A 136 -14.23 10.49 -8.67
N HIS A 137 -13.38 9.58 -9.17
CA HIS A 137 -11.97 9.91 -9.44
C HIS A 137 -11.87 11.10 -10.39
N MET A 138 -12.65 11.06 -11.48
CA MET A 138 -12.79 12.12 -12.46
C MET A 138 -14.16 12.75 -12.33
N VAL A 139 -14.23 14.08 -12.43
CA VAL A 139 -15.48 14.85 -12.51
C VAL A 139 -15.29 15.85 -13.64
N GLY A 140 -16.14 15.78 -14.67
CA GLY A 140 -16.01 16.65 -15.84
C GLY A 140 -14.67 16.49 -16.59
N GLY A 141 -14.06 15.31 -16.56
CA GLY A 141 -12.75 15.04 -17.17
C GLY A 141 -11.54 15.40 -16.31
N SER A 142 -11.72 15.99 -15.13
CA SER A 142 -10.61 16.46 -14.29
C SER A 142 -10.52 15.74 -12.93
N CYS A 143 -9.29 15.59 -12.46
CA CYS A 143 -8.91 14.98 -11.18
C CYS A 143 -8.48 16.03 -10.14
N LEU A 144 -8.35 15.58 -8.90
CA LEU A 144 -7.78 16.41 -7.83
C LEU A 144 -6.28 16.57 -8.06
N PHE A 145 -5.78 17.79 -7.87
CA PHE A 145 -4.40 18.23 -8.11
C PHE A 145 -3.96 18.29 -9.57
N ASP A 146 -4.90 18.26 -10.52
CA ASP A 146 -4.60 18.59 -11.90
C ASP A 146 -4.22 20.07 -12.00
N GLN A 147 -3.21 20.36 -12.82
CA GLN A 147 -2.81 21.71 -13.19
C GLN A 147 -3.74 22.18 -14.31
N VAL A 148 -4.36 23.34 -14.12
CA VAL A 148 -5.32 23.94 -15.04
C VAL A 148 -5.02 25.43 -15.21
N LYS A 149 -5.34 25.98 -16.39
CA LYS A 149 -5.25 27.41 -16.65
C LYS A 149 -6.62 28.04 -16.48
N PHE A 150 -6.77 28.95 -15.52
CA PHE A 150 -8.00 29.68 -15.28
C PHE A 150 -7.70 31.17 -15.26
N GLN A 151 -8.45 31.97 -16.03
CA GLN A 151 -8.24 33.41 -16.15
C GLN A 151 -6.77 33.81 -16.42
N ARG A 152 -6.10 33.04 -17.30
CA ARG A 152 -4.67 33.20 -17.67
C ARG A 152 -3.66 32.88 -16.55
N GLN A 153 -4.09 32.42 -15.39
CA GLN A 153 -3.23 31.97 -14.30
C GLN A 153 -3.19 30.43 -14.22
N GLU A 154 -2.02 29.88 -13.89
CA GLU A 154 -1.88 28.46 -13.60
C GLU A 154 -2.31 28.18 -12.16
N CYS A 155 -3.23 27.22 -12.01
CA CYS A 155 -3.81 26.83 -10.73
C CYS A 155 -3.86 25.31 -10.60
N PHE A 156 -3.91 24.82 -9.37
CA PHE A 156 -4.18 23.42 -9.05
C PHE A 156 -5.61 23.24 -8.52
N MET A 157 -6.26 22.16 -8.96
CA MET A 157 -7.57 21.78 -8.44
C MET A 157 -7.48 21.17 -7.04
N THR A 158 -7.94 21.87 -6.01
CA THR A 158 -7.87 21.42 -4.60
C THR A 158 -9.21 20.91 -4.06
N GLY A 159 -10.30 21.12 -4.78
CA GLY A 159 -11.62 20.64 -4.40
C GLY A 159 -12.52 20.45 -5.62
N ARG A 160 -13.45 19.49 -5.52
CA ARG A 160 -14.38 19.15 -6.62
C ARG A 160 -15.75 18.83 -6.05
N ARG A 161 -16.80 19.23 -6.77
CA ARG A 161 -18.21 18.93 -6.46
C ARG A 161 -18.79 18.07 -7.57
N LYS A 162 -19.73 17.18 -7.23
CA LYS A 162 -20.43 16.36 -8.25
C LYS A 162 -21.18 17.21 -9.29
N SER A 163 -21.57 18.43 -8.92
CA SER A 163 -22.19 19.41 -9.82
C SER A 163 -21.25 19.95 -10.90
N GLY A 164 -19.95 19.66 -10.85
CA GLY A 164 -18.96 20.19 -11.79
C GLY A 164 -18.25 21.46 -11.31
N SER A 165 -18.54 21.96 -10.11
CA SER A 165 -17.81 23.10 -9.53
C SER A 165 -16.47 22.67 -8.93
N PHE A 166 -15.44 23.48 -9.14
CA PHE A 166 -14.06 23.20 -8.71
C PHE A 166 -13.50 24.31 -7.81
N VAL A 167 -12.65 23.93 -6.86
CA VAL A 167 -11.89 24.86 -6.03
C VAL A 167 -10.46 24.90 -6.56
N LEU A 168 -10.00 26.08 -6.94
CA LEU A 168 -8.68 26.31 -7.50
C LEU A 168 -7.78 26.97 -6.46
N LYS A 169 -6.50 26.60 -6.46
CA LYS A 169 -5.46 27.23 -5.65
C LYS A 169 -4.21 27.40 -6.49
N THR A 170 -3.64 28.60 -6.47
CA THR A 170 -2.35 28.94 -7.06
C THR A 170 -1.20 28.48 -6.19
#